data_AF-A0A3N4LZF8-F1
#
_entry.id   AF-A0A3N4LZF8-F1
#
_cell.length_a   1.000
_cell.length_b   1.000
_cell.length_c   1.000
_cell.angle_alpha   90.00
_cell.angle_beta   90.00
_cell.angle_gamma   90.00
#
_symmetry.space_group_name_H-M   'P 1'
#
loop_
_entity.id
_entity.type
_entity.pdbx_description
1 polymer ?
#
loop_
_entity_poly.entity_id
_entity_poly.type
_entity_poly.pdbx_seq_one_letter_code
_entity_poly.pdbx_strand_id
1 'polypeptide(L)'
;MSHQPQSGNFSGKDIQPIEQKLAEISFIIENGKESHPPEIIAHLEPLVSDSYAALKPLKEKLSQISPDLQPLHEKLVSIRRSIKGCEARSSFASNDVNDFKRQLDEIESTKVDRKFLASDGSEPVGQGIVSELLEKCHSLADESLRRRGSIAPSLCPIAEKLFRLKSYLERLSVTQAWSLRETDLYDYITQVQEIDRSRVDGKFRDEHGNAPEDGQSTLLYLVRKCYMHIFSLLVSSEPVSEGLTPIYNQLQTVRRCLSEVKNSGGISSARDLYPYCMKLASIDNMRVDGKFMVGSDIPEGQGRVNSLLAECFEIVGDLRSAIDDSS
;
A
#
# COMPACT_ATOMS: atom_id res chain seq x y z
N MET A 1 -9.17 4.32 10.67
CA MET A 1 -9.58 2.90 10.53
C MET A 1 -10.92 2.60 11.24
N SER A 2 -11.84 3.57 11.39
CA SER A 2 -13.13 3.40 12.08
C SER A 2 -14.22 2.74 11.21
N HIS A 3 -13.83 1.81 10.33
CA HIS A 3 -14.80 0.97 9.64
C HIS A 3 -14.96 -0.28 10.47
N GLN A 4 -16.16 -0.51 10.98
CA GLN A 4 -16.56 -1.67 11.78
C GLN A 4 -15.73 -2.92 11.46
N PRO A 5 -15.26 -3.67 12.46
CA PRO A 5 -14.47 -4.88 12.27
C PRO A 5 -15.36 -5.98 11.68
N GLN A 6 -15.68 -5.86 10.39
CA GLN A 6 -16.35 -6.86 9.59
C GLN A 6 -15.43 -8.08 9.61
N SER A 7 -15.86 -9.09 10.36
CA SER A 7 -15.23 -10.40 10.48
C SER A 7 -14.82 -10.92 9.10
N GLY A 8 -13.52 -11.13 8.86
CA GLY A 8 -13.02 -11.85 7.69
C GLY A 8 -12.44 -11.02 6.54
N ASN A 9 -12.20 -9.72 6.71
CA ASN A 9 -11.60 -8.89 5.64
C ASN A 9 -10.08 -8.64 5.79
N PHE A 10 -9.43 -9.19 6.82
CA PHE A 10 -8.03 -8.90 7.16
C PHE A 10 -7.30 -10.18 7.60
N SER A 11 -5.99 -10.20 7.41
CA SER A 11 -5.08 -11.25 7.87
C SER A 11 -3.87 -10.65 8.59
N GLY A 12 -3.00 -11.51 9.12
CA GLY A 12 -1.77 -11.07 9.81
C GLY A 12 -0.89 -10.20 8.92
N LYS A 13 -0.82 -10.51 7.63
CA LYS A 13 -0.07 -9.75 6.61
C LYS A 13 -0.53 -8.30 6.45
N ASP A 14 -1.77 -7.98 6.82
CA ASP A 14 -2.26 -6.59 6.77
C ASP A 14 -1.92 -5.80 8.04
N ILE A 15 -1.86 -6.50 9.18
CA ILE A 15 -1.65 -5.86 10.48
C ILE A 15 -0.15 -5.63 10.71
N GLN A 16 0.69 -6.59 10.35
CA GLN A 16 2.12 -6.55 10.61
C GLN A 16 2.83 -5.27 10.11
N PRO A 17 2.59 -4.78 8.87
CA PRO A 17 3.23 -3.55 8.40
C PRO A 17 2.78 -2.31 9.19
N ILE A 18 1.52 -2.28 9.62
CA ILE A 18 0.97 -1.17 10.42
C ILE A 18 1.61 -1.19 11.81
N GLU A 19 1.76 -2.37 12.43
CA GLU A 19 2.42 -2.50 13.73
C GLU A 19 3.89 -2.10 13.69
N GLN A 20 4.61 -2.53 12.66
CA GLN A 20 6.01 -2.14 12.46
C GLN A 20 6.13 -0.62 12.33
N LYS A 21 5.26 0.01 11.53
CA LYS A 21 5.30 1.47 11.36
C LYS A 21 4.89 2.22 12.62
N LEU A 22 3.91 1.74 13.39
CA LEU A 22 3.56 2.33 14.67
C LEU A 22 4.68 2.20 15.71
N ALA A 23 5.40 1.07 15.71
CA ALA A 23 6.54 0.87 16.60
C ALA A 23 7.69 1.83 16.25
N GLU A 24 7.96 2.02 14.96
CA GLU A 24 8.92 3.00 14.46
C GLU A 24 8.52 4.43 14.87
N ILE A 25 7.27 4.83 14.65
CA ILE A 25 6.77 6.16 15.04
C ILE A 25 6.87 6.35 16.56
N SER A 26 6.50 5.34 17.34
CA SER A 26 6.60 5.39 18.81
C SER A 26 8.04 5.60 19.28
N PHE A 27 8.99 4.89 18.64
CA PHE A 27 10.41 5.04 18.92
C PHE A 27 10.91 6.44 18.55
N ILE A 28 10.49 6.98 17.40
CA ILE A 28 10.85 8.35 16.98
C ILE A 28 10.32 9.38 17.99
N ILE A 29 9.06 9.27 18.39
CA ILE A 29 8.45 10.18 19.37
C ILE A 29 9.21 10.12 20.70
N GLU A 30 9.51 8.92 21.20
CA GLU A 30 10.20 8.74 22.48
C GLU A 30 11.59 9.39 22.47
N ASN A 31 12.38 9.17 21.42
CA ASN A 31 13.71 9.79 21.30
C ASN A 31 13.65 11.29 20.97
N GLY A 32 12.54 11.76 20.41
CA GLY A 32 12.33 13.15 20.05
C GLY A 32 11.90 14.05 21.21
N LYS A 33 11.55 13.49 22.38
CA LYS A 33 10.98 14.23 23.52
C LYS A 33 11.84 15.37 24.02
N GLU A 34 13.17 15.19 24.00
CA GLU A 34 14.12 16.20 24.46
C GLU A 34 14.50 17.21 23.36
N SER A 35 14.29 16.86 22.09
CA SER A 35 14.75 17.63 20.93
C SER A 35 13.66 18.46 20.24
N HIS A 36 12.39 18.23 20.58
CA HIS A 36 11.25 18.89 19.94
C HIS A 36 10.31 19.58 20.95
N PRO A 37 9.55 20.60 20.51
CA PRO A 37 8.56 21.27 21.36
C PRO A 37 7.57 20.29 22.00
N PRO A 38 7.31 20.41 23.32
CA PRO A 38 6.40 19.51 24.04
C PRO A 38 4.99 19.45 23.44
N GLU A 39 4.51 20.52 22.81
CA GLU A 39 3.19 20.59 22.19
C GLU A 39 3.05 19.61 21.01
N ILE A 40 4.13 19.39 20.27
CA ILE A 40 4.15 18.44 19.14
C ILE A 40 4.03 17.02 19.67
N ILE A 41 4.84 16.68 20.68
CA ILE A 41 4.79 15.36 21.33
C ILE A 41 3.40 15.09 21.92
N ALA A 42 2.83 16.08 22.62
CA ALA A 42 1.49 15.97 23.22
C ALA A 42 0.37 15.79 22.17
N HIS A 43 0.58 16.22 20.93
CA HIS A 43 -0.36 15.98 19.83
C HIS A 43 -0.19 14.58 19.19
N LEU A 44 1.04 14.08 19.08
CA LEU A 44 1.33 12.82 18.40
C LEU A 44 1.08 11.59 19.27
N GLU A 45 1.38 11.64 20.57
CA GLU A 45 1.21 10.51 21.49
C GLU A 45 -0.23 9.96 21.52
N PRO A 46 -1.29 10.78 21.61
CA PRO A 46 -2.67 10.29 21.55
C PRO A 46 -2.99 9.58 20.23
N LEU A 47 -2.50 10.09 19.09
CA LEU A 47 -2.76 9.50 17.77
C LEU A 47 -2.17 8.09 17.64
N VAL A 48 -0.97 7.89 18.19
CA VAL A 48 -0.32 6.58 18.24
C VAL A 48 -1.09 5.63 19.17
N SER A 49 -1.46 6.12 20.35
CA SER A 49 -2.25 5.35 21.33
C SER A 49 -3.59 4.89 20.74
N ASP A 50 -4.34 5.79 20.11
CA ASP A 50 -5.61 5.49 19.46
C ASP A 50 -5.45 4.48 18.32
N SER A 51 -4.35 4.56 17.58
CA SER A 51 -4.02 3.61 16.51
C SER A 51 -3.76 2.21 17.06
N TYR A 52 -3.01 2.08 18.16
CA TYR A 52 -2.83 0.79 18.84
C TYR A 52 -4.14 0.25 19.41
N ALA A 53 -4.96 1.12 20.00
CA ALA A 53 -6.28 0.75 20.52
C ALA A 53 -7.20 0.20 19.41
N ALA A 54 -7.15 0.79 18.21
CA ALA A 54 -7.89 0.31 17.04
C ALA A 54 -7.38 -1.04 16.50
N LEU A 55 -6.08 -1.33 16.62
CA LEU A 55 -5.48 -2.60 16.17
C LEU A 55 -5.75 -3.77 17.13
N LYS A 56 -5.81 -3.50 18.44
CA LYS A 56 -6.00 -4.51 19.48
C LYS A 56 -7.13 -5.53 19.19
N PRO A 57 -8.38 -5.13 18.91
CA PRO A 57 -9.45 -6.09 18.65
C PRO A 57 -9.24 -6.90 17.36
N LEU A 58 -8.47 -6.38 16.39
CA LEU A 58 -8.14 -7.12 15.16
C LEU A 58 -7.11 -8.23 15.48
N LYS A 59 -6.09 -7.90 16.29
CA LYS A 59 -5.10 -8.88 16.75
C LYS A 59 -5.71 -9.97 17.60
N GLU A 60 -6.60 -9.61 18.53
CA GLU A 60 -7.32 -10.57 19.37
C GLU A 60 -8.11 -11.56 18.52
N LYS A 61 -8.80 -11.11 17.46
CA LYS A 61 -9.48 -12.00 16.51
C LYS A 61 -8.52 -12.94 15.77
N LEU A 62 -7.36 -12.47 15.33
CA LEU A 62 -6.38 -13.35 14.67
C LEU A 62 -5.74 -14.35 15.63
N SER A 63 -5.56 -13.99 16.90
CA SER A 63 -5.00 -14.88 17.92
C SER A 63 -5.88 -16.11 18.21
N GLN A 64 -7.15 -16.07 17.81
CA GLN A 64 -8.09 -17.19 17.90
C GLN A 64 -7.89 -18.24 16.79
N ILE A 65 -7.01 -17.99 15.82
CA ILE A 65 -6.73 -18.89 14.70
C ILE A 65 -5.36 -19.53 14.93
N SER A 66 -5.33 -20.87 15.02
CA SER A 66 -4.07 -21.60 15.20
C SER A 66 -3.11 -21.37 14.03
N PRO A 67 -1.78 -21.50 14.26
CA PRO A 67 -0.79 -21.40 13.19
C PRO A 67 -1.06 -22.34 12.00
N ASP A 68 -1.62 -23.52 12.24
CA ASP A 68 -1.95 -24.49 11.18
C ASP A 68 -3.03 -23.96 10.22
N LEU A 69 -3.96 -23.16 10.72
CA LEU A 69 -5.05 -22.59 9.93
C LEU A 69 -4.74 -21.21 9.34
N GLN A 70 -3.66 -20.55 9.79
CA GLN A 70 -3.30 -19.22 9.30
C GLN A 70 -3.09 -19.15 7.77
N PRO A 71 -2.37 -20.10 7.12
CA PRO A 71 -2.21 -20.08 5.67
C PRO A 71 -3.54 -20.19 4.92
N LEU A 72 -4.45 -21.03 5.43
CA LEU A 72 -5.78 -21.20 4.85
C LEU A 72 -6.63 -19.94 5.02
N HIS A 73 -6.64 -19.37 6.22
CA HIS A 73 -7.32 -18.11 6.50
C HIS A 73 -6.82 -16.98 5.58
N GLU A 74 -5.51 -16.84 5.42
CA GLU A 74 -4.91 -15.88 4.49
C GLU A 74 -5.34 -16.09 3.04
N LYS A 75 -5.37 -17.35 2.59
CA LYS A 75 -5.85 -17.70 1.25
C LYS A 75 -7.31 -17.29 1.06
N LEU A 76 -8.18 -17.57 2.03
CA LEU A 76 -9.59 -17.19 1.97
C LEU A 76 -9.80 -15.67 1.98
N VAL A 77 -9.06 -14.94 2.81
CA VAL A 77 -9.07 -13.46 2.81
C VAL A 77 -8.63 -12.92 1.45
N SER A 78 -7.60 -13.52 0.84
CA SER A 78 -7.12 -13.15 -0.49
C SER A 78 -8.17 -13.41 -1.58
N ILE A 79 -8.80 -14.60 -1.59
CA ILE A 79 -9.89 -14.93 -2.53
C ILE A 79 -11.05 -13.95 -2.36
N ARG A 80 -11.49 -13.69 -1.12
CA ARG A 80 -12.57 -12.75 -0.81
C ARG A 80 -12.32 -11.36 -1.40
N ARG A 81 -11.09 -10.85 -1.21
CA ARG A 81 -10.66 -9.55 -1.76
C ARG A 81 -10.63 -9.56 -3.28
N SER A 82 -10.21 -10.66 -3.87
CA SER A 82 -10.11 -10.81 -5.32
C SER A 82 -11.49 -10.82 -5.97
N ILE A 83 -12.46 -11.51 -5.37
CA ILE A 83 -13.87 -11.46 -5.80
C ILE A 83 -14.43 -10.03 -5.70
N LYS A 84 -14.21 -9.33 -4.58
CA LYS A 84 -14.59 -7.90 -4.46
C LYS A 84 -13.90 -7.02 -5.49
N GLY A 85 -12.64 -7.33 -5.81
CA GLY A 85 -11.89 -6.68 -6.87
C GLY A 85 -12.54 -6.83 -8.24
N CYS A 86 -13.13 -8.00 -8.56
CA CYS A 86 -13.85 -8.21 -9.82
C CYS A 86 -15.13 -7.37 -9.92
N GLU A 87 -15.85 -7.16 -8.82
CA GLU A 87 -17.01 -6.25 -8.77
C GLU A 87 -16.61 -4.78 -8.96
N ALA A 88 -15.37 -4.44 -8.61
CA ALA A 88 -14.80 -3.10 -8.68
C ALA A 88 -13.96 -2.88 -9.96
N ARG A 89 -14.30 -3.57 -11.05
CA ARG A 89 -13.75 -3.29 -12.39
C ARG A 89 -14.82 -2.58 -13.23
N SER A 90 -14.39 -1.79 -14.21
CA SER A 90 -15.30 -1.17 -15.19
C SER A 90 -16.08 -2.20 -16.01
N SER A 91 -15.52 -3.39 -16.20
CA SER A 91 -16.20 -4.56 -16.75
C SER A 91 -16.07 -5.75 -15.79
N PHE A 92 -17.21 -6.36 -15.45
CA PHE A 92 -17.26 -7.45 -14.49
C PHE A 92 -16.56 -8.71 -15.03
N ALA A 93 -15.54 -9.18 -14.31
CA ALA A 93 -14.74 -10.34 -14.68
C ALA A 93 -15.38 -11.65 -14.18
N SER A 94 -16.44 -12.12 -14.86
CA SER A 94 -17.17 -13.32 -14.45
C SER A 94 -16.31 -14.59 -14.47
N ASN A 95 -15.35 -14.70 -15.39
CA ASN A 95 -14.46 -15.86 -15.49
C ASN A 95 -13.57 -15.96 -14.24
N ASP A 96 -12.93 -14.86 -13.84
CA ASP A 96 -12.13 -14.77 -12.62
C ASP A 96 -12.94 -15.20 -11.38
N VAL A 97 -14.20 -14.76 -11.25
CA VAL A 97 -15.06 -15.14 -10.12
C VAL A 97 -15.38 -16.64 -10.13
N ASN A 98 -15.61 -17.24 -11.30
CA ASN A 98 -15.82 -18.69 -11.41
C ASN A 98 -14.54 -19.49 -11.08
N ASP A 99 -13.36 -18.98 -11.44
CA ASP A 99 -12.09 -19.61 -11.07
C ASP A 99 -11.86 -19.55 -9.56
N PHE A 100 -12.21 -18.44 -8.91
CA PHE A 100 -12.21 -18.37 -7.44
C PHE A 100 -13.22 -19.31 -6.81
N LYS A 101 -14.42 -19.46 -7.40
CA LYS A 101 -15.41 -20.42 -6.91
C LYS A 101 -14.88 -21.85 -6.94
N ARG A 102 -14.19 -22.25 -8.02
CA ARG A 102 -13.53 -23.55 -8.10
C ARG A 102 -12.47 -23.74 -7.02
N GLN A 103 -11.64 -22.73 -6.76
CA GLN A 103 -10.66 -22.79 -5.67
C GLN A 103 -11.32 -22.94 -4.30
N LEU A 104 -12.47 -22.32 -4.08
CA LEU A 104 -13.23 -22.49 -2.84
C LEU A 104 -13.81 -23.91 -2.74
N ASP A 105 -14.34 -24.47 -3.83
CA ASP A 105 -14.82 -25.86 -3.88
C ASP A 105 -13.68 -26.87 -3.62
N GLU A 106 -12.49 -26.62 -4.17
CA GLU A 106 -11.27 -27.40 -3.87
C GLU A 106 -10.92 -27.34 -2.38
N ILE A 107 -10.96 -26.15 -1.76
CA ILE A 107 -10.73 -25.99 -0.32
C ILE A 107 -11.80 -26.75 0.48
N GLU A 108 -13.07 -26.63 0.12
CA GLU A 108 -14.18 -27.33 0.79
C GLU A 108 -13.96 -28.85 0.74
N SER A 109 -13.46 -29.38 -0.39
CA SER A 109 -13.17 -30.81 -0.57
C SER A 109 -12.04 -31.34 0.33
N THR A 110 -11.22 -30.46 0.91
CA THR A 110 -10.17 -30.86 1.87
C THR A 110 -10.72 -31.14 3.27
N LYS A 111 -11.97 -30.74 3.56
CA LYS A 111 -12.59 -31.01 4.85
C LYS A 111 -12.85 -32.51 5.03
N VAL A 112 -12.54 -33.02 6.21
CA VAL A 112 -12.89 -34.38 6.65
C VAL A 112 -14.00 -34.23 7.68
N ASP A 113 -15.12 -34.94 7.49
CA ASP A 113 -16.31 -34.82 8.35
C ASP A 113 -16.78 -33.36 8.57
N ARG A 114 -16.71 -32.55 7.51
CA ARG A 114 -17.04 -31.10 7.50
C ARG A 114 -16.10 -30.21 8.34
N LYS A 115 -14.94 -30.72 8.75
CA LYS A 115 -13.94 -29.99 9.54
C LYS A 115 -12.61 -29.91 8.82
N PHE A 116 -11.88 -28.83 9.09
CA PHE A 116 -10.44 -28.78 8.80
C PHE A 116 -9.70 -29.49 9.92
N LEU A 117 -8.77 -30.37 9.56
CA LEU A 117 -7.95 -31.11 10.52
C LEU A 117 -6.49 -30.65 10.42
N ALA A 118 -5.78 -30.66 11.55
CA ALA A 118 -4.34 -30.45 11.58
C ALA A 118 -3.60 -31.70 11.08
N SER A 119 -2.28 -31.59 10.89
CA SER A 119 -1.43 -32.68 10.38
C SER A 119 -1.45 -33.93 11.27
N ASP A 120 -1.79 -33.78 12.56
CA ASP A 120 -1.94 -34.86 13.52
C ASP A 120 -3.38 -35.44 13.60
N GLY A 121 -4.29 -34.95 12.77
CA GLY A 121 -5.70 -35.35 12.74
C GLY A 121 -6.58 -34.67 13.80
N SER A 122 -6.03 -33.78 14.62
CA SER A 122 -6.81 -33.02 15.61
C SER A 122 -7.60 -31.87 14.96
N GLU A 123 -8.61 -31.35 15.67
CA GLU A 123 -9.33 -30.14 15.25
C GLU A 123 -8.57 -28.89 15.73
N PRO A 124 -7.99 -28.09 14.80
CA PRO A 124 -7.24 -26.90 15.16
C PRO A 124 -8.15 -25.79 15.71
N VAL A 125 -7.63 -25.05 16.69
CA VAL A 125 -8.29 -23.88 17.26
C VAL A 125 -8.57 -22.85 16.17
N GLY A 126 -9.80 -22.32 16.13
CA GLY A 126 -10.22 -21.35 15.12
C GLY A 126 -10.84 -21.95 13.86
N GLN A 127 -11.03 -23.28 13.79
CA GLN A 127 -11.72 -23.95 12.68
C GLN A 127 -13.05 -23.29 12.33
N GLY A 128 -13.88 -22.98 13.34
CA GLY A 128 -15.18 -22.34 13.13
C GLY A 128 -15.09 -21.01 12.38
N ILE A 129 -14.10 -20.18 12.73
CA ILE A 129 -13.86 -18.87 12.09
C ILE A 129 -13.49 -19.04 10.62
N VAL A 130 -12.64 -20.02 10.31
CA VAL A 130 -12.19 -20.28 8.94
C VAL A 130 -13.31 -20.89 8.09
N SER A 131 -14.10 -21.80 8.65
CA SER A 131 -15.27 -22.36 7.96
C SER A 131 -16.33 -21.30 7.67
N GLU A 132 -16.64 -20.43 8.64
CA GLU A 132 -17.56 -19.30 8.42
C GLU A 132 -17.04 -18.34 7.35
N LEU A 133 -15.72 -18.09 7.31
CA LEU A 133 -15.12 -17.29 6.25
C LEU A 133 -15.26 -17.94 4.87
N LEU A 134 -15.05 -19.25 4.76
CA LEU A 134 -15.23 -20.00 3.52
C LEU A 134 -16.67 -19.92 3.02
N GLU A 135 -17.66 -20.14 3.88
CA GLU A 135 -19.08 -19.99 3.55
C GLU A 135 -19.42 -18.56 3.08
N LYS A 136 -18.86 -17.54 3.76
CA LYS A 136 -18.98 -16.14 3.35
C LYS A 136 -18.32 -15.85 2.00
N CYS A 137 -17.25 -16.56 1.63
CA CYS A 137 -16.60 -16.46 0.33
C CYS A 137 -17.46 -17.07 -0.78
N HIS A 138 -18.04 -18.25 -0.56
CA HIS A 138 -18.98 -18.86 -1.52
C HIS A 138 -20.20 -17.97 -1.75
N SER A 139 -20.83 -17.51 -0.67
CA SER A 139 -21.98 -16.61 -0.72
C SER A 139 -21.66 -15.33 -1.49
N LEU A 140 -20.47 -14.77 -1.25
CA LEU A 140 -20.00 -13.58 -1.96
C LEU A 140 -19.76 -13.84 -3.46
N ALA A 141 -19.18 -14.98 -3.83
CA ALA A 141 -18.96 -15.33 -5.23
C ALA A 141 -20.30 -15.46 -5.98
N ASP A 142 -21.28 -16.13 -5.39
CA ASP A 142 -22.61 -16.29 -5.97
C ASP A 142 -23.34 -14.95 -6.11
N GLU A 143 -23.30 -14.12 -5.07
CA GLU A 143 -23.89 -12.79 -5.11
C GLU A 143 -23.22 -11.89 -6.17
N SER A 144 -21.89 -11.96 -6.27
CA SER A 144 -21.12 -11.22 -7.27
C SER A 144 -21.48 -11.64 -8.70
N LEU A 145 -21.64 -12.93 -8.98
CA LEU A 145 -22.08 -13.45 -10.28
C LEU A 145 -23.52 -13.06 -10.63
N ARG A 146 -24.40 -12.92 -9.63
CA ARG A 146 -25.78 -12.44 -9.80
C ARG A 146 -25.82 -10.94 -10.08
N ARG A 147 -25.16 -10.13 -9.25
CA ARG A 147 -25.17 -8.65 -9.36
C ARG A 147 -24.31 -8.15 -10.51
N ARG A 148 -23.28 -8.89 -10.91
CA ARG A 148 -22.36 -8.54 -12.02
C ARG A 148 -21.80 -7.12 -11.94
N GLY A 149 -21.47 -6.65 -10.73
CA GLY A 149 -20.96 -5.30 -10.52
C GLY A 149 -21.98 -4.17 -10.68
N SER A 150 -23.29 -4.48 -10.65
CA SER A 150 -24.35 -3.46 -10.65
C SER A 150 -24.15 -2.44 -9.52
N ILE A 151 -24.23 -1.17 -9.89
CA ILE A 151 -24.20 -0.02 -8.99
C ILE A 151 -25.45 0.80 -9.30
N ALA A 152 -26.18 1.21 -8.26
CA ALA A 152 -27.35 2.05 -8.43
C ALA A 152 -26.99 3.35 -9.17
N PRO A 153 -27.80 3.82 -10.15
CA PRO A 153 -27.49 5.03 -10.93
C PRO A 153 -27.18 6.27 -10.08
N SER A 154 -27.88 6.43 -8.95
CA SER A 154 -27.66 7.53 -8.01
C SER A 154 -26.30 7.49 -7.31
N LEU A 155 -25.66 6.32 -7.26
CA LEU A 155 -24.34 6.13 -6.66
C LEU A 155 -23.19 6.13 -7.69
N CYS A 156 -23.50 6.07 -8.99
CA CYS A 156 -22.50 6.11 -10.06
C CYS A 156 -21.54 7.31 -9.97
N PRO A 157 -21.98 8.55 -9.65
CA PRO A 157 -21.06 9.67 -9.51
C PRO A 157 -19.99 9.45 -8.43
N ILE A 158 -20.34 8.79 -7.32
CA ILE A 158 -19.39 8.43 -6.25
C ILE A 158 -18.47 7.31 -6.74
N ALA A 159 -19.03 6.29 -7.39
CA ALA A 159 -18.27 5.17 -7.94
C ALA A 159 -17.20 5.64 -8.93
N GLU A 160 -17.54 6.51 -9.87
CA GLU A 160 -16.61 7.05 -10.87
C GLU A 160 -15.44 7.80 -10.23
N LYS A 161 -15.71 8.65 -9.23
CA LYS A 161 -14.67 9.36 -8.48
C LYS A 161 -13.71 8.37 -7.82
N LEU A 162 -14.25 7.36 -7.14
CA LEU A 162 -13.46 6.32 -6.48
C LEU A 162 -12.67 5.46 -7.46
N PHE A 163 -13.24 5.08 -8.61
CA PHE A 163 -12.50 4.35 -9.64
C PHE A 163 -11.32 5.15 -10.18
N ARG A 164 -11.54 6.43 -10.50
CA ARG A 164 -10.46 7.33 -10.99
C ARG A 164 -9.36 7.47 -9.96
N LEU A 165 -9.72 7.73 -8.70
CA LEU A 165 -8.78 7.89 -7.60
C LEU A 165 -8.00 6.60 -7.33
N LYS A 166 -8.68 5.45 -7.26
CA LYS A 166 -8.05 4.12 -7.10
C LYS A 166 -7.06 3.84 -8.22
N SER A 167 -7.46 4.00 -9.47
CA SER A 167 -6.59 3.76 -10.62
C SER A 167 -5.40 4.71 -10.67
N TYR A 168 -5.58 5.96 -10.25
CA TYR A 168 -4.50 6.93 -10.17
C TYR A 168 -3.49 6.57 -9.09
N LEU A 169 -3.93 6.29 -7.86
CA LEU A 169 -3.08 5.84 -6.74
C LEU A 169 -2.33 4.54 -7.06
N GLU A 170 -2.99 3.60 -7.72
CA GLU A 170 -2.37 2.36 -8.19
C GLU A 170 -1.25 2.63 -9.20
N ARG A 171 -1.48 3.49 -10.20
CA ARG A 171 -0.43 3.88 -11.15
C ARG A 171 0.73 4.59 -10.46
N LEU A 172 0.45 5.47 -9.50
CA LEU A 172 1.49 6.14 -8.72
C LEU A 172 2.38 5.13 -8.01
N SER A 173 1.79 4.11 -7.37
CA SER A 173 2.54 3.08 -6.65
C SER A 173 3.52 2.29 -7.53
N VAL A 174 3.24 2.16 -8.83
CA VAL A 174 4.11 1.47 -9.79
C VAL A 174 5.12 2.40 -10.44
N THR A 175 4.72 3.63 -10.79
CA THR A 175 5.48 4.48 -11.71
C THR A 175 6.25 5.62 -11.06
N GLN A 176 5.76 6.17 -9.95
CA GLN A 176 6.20 7.47 -9.40
C GLN A 176 6.13 7.53 -7.87
N ALA A 177 6.07 6.39 -7.17
CA ALA A 177 6.10 6.35 -5.70
C ALA A 177 7.29 7.13 -5.13
N TRP A 178 8.35 7.27 -5.92
CA TRP A 178 9.60 7.87 -5.49
C TRP A 178 9.66 9.40 -5.58
N SER A 179 8.78 10.04 -6.36
CA SER A 179 8.78 11.51 -6.58
C SER A 179 7.70 12.25 -5.78
N LEU A 180 6.87 11.53 -5.02
CA LEU A 180 5.78 12.12 -4.26
C LEU A 180 6.30 12.79 -2.98
N ARG A 181 5.84 14.03 -2.74
CA ARG A 181 5.98 14.69 -1.44
C ARG A 181 4.83 14.25 -0.52
N GLU A 182 5.04 14.34 0.79
CA GLU A 182 3.98 14.08 1.78
C GLU A 182 2.75 14.97 1.56
N THR A 183 2.95 16.22 1.15
CA THR A 183 1.87 17.17 0.82
C THR A 183 1.02 16.68 -0.35
N ASP A 184 1.64 16.04 -1.36
CA ASP A 184 0.91 15.53 -2.52
C ASP A 184 0.01 14.34 -2.12
N LEU A 185 0.43 13.54 -1.12
CA LEU A 185 -0.38 12.46 -0.56
C LEU A 185 -1.54 12.97 0.31
N TYR A 186 -1.36 14.11 0.99
CA TYR A 186 -2.39 14.72 1.83
C TYR A 186 -3.65 15.09 1.05
N ASP A 187 -3.52 15.60 -0.17
CA ASP A 187 -4.66 15.92 -1.03
C ASP A 187 -5.48 14.67 -1.37
N TYR A 188 -4.83 13.54 -1.63
CA TYR A 188 -5.51 12.27 -1.88
C TYR A 188 -6.15 11.71 -0.61
N ILE A 189 -5.48 11.82 0.55
CA ILE A 189 -6.06 11.44 1.85
C ILE A 189 -7.36 12.20 2.09
N THR A 190 -7.34 13.53 1.89
CA THR A 190 -8.49 14.40 2.10
C THR A 190 -9.65 14.02 1.18
N GLN A 191 -9.38 13.81 -0.11
CA GLN A 191 -10.41 13.37 -1.06
C GLN A 191 -11.06 12.03 -0.67
N VAL A 192 -10.28 11.03 -0.26
CA VAL A 192 -10.85 9.75 0.20
C VAL A 192 -11.66 9.95 1.47
N GLN A 193 -11.16 10.74 2.42
CA GLN A 193 -11.85 11.02 3.68
C GLN A 193 -13.17 11.75 3.48
N GLU A 194 -13.24 12.72 2.57
CA GLU A 194 -14.48 13.44 2.25
C GLU A 194 -15.54 12.49 1.70
N ILE A 195 -15.18 11.63 0.75
CA ILE A 195 -16.09 10.62 0.21
C ILE A 195 -16.52 9.67 1.33
N ASP A 196 -15.59 9.20 2.13
CA ASP A 196 -15.85 8.23 3.19
C ASP A 196 -16.74 8.79 4.31
N ARG A 197 -16.56 10.07 4.67
CA ARG A 197 -17.37 10.83 5.63
C ARG A 197 -18.76 11.20 5.10
N SER A 198 -18.99 11.19 3.79
CA SER A 198 -20.32 11.41 3.22
C SER A 198 -21.33 10.31 3.57
N ARG A 199 -20.86 9.17 4.08
CA ARG A 199 -21.71 8.06 4.49
C ARG A 199 -22.44 8.40 5.79
N VAL A 200 -23.71 8.04 5.82
CA VAL A 200 -24.59 8.17 6.99
C VAL A 200 -24.99 6.77 7.42
N ASP A 201 -24.78 6.45 8.70
CA ASP A 201 -24.97 5.09 9.25
C ASP A 201 -24.19 4.00 8.50
N GLY A 202 -23.00 4.36 7.99
CA GLY A 202 -22.13 3.45 7.26
C GLY A 202 -22.51 3.19 5.80
N LYS A 203 -23.59 3.81 5.28
CA LYS A 203 -24.04 3.67 3.89
C LYS A 203 -23.95 4.97 3.12
N PHE A 204 -23.71 4.88 1.81
CA PHE A 204 -23.86 6.00 0.89
C PHE A 204 -25.34 6.24 0.60
N ARG A 205 -25.77 7.50 0.64
CA ARG A 205 -27.16 7.88 0.39
C ARG A 205 -27.29 8.61 -0.95
N ASP A 206 -28.45 8.46 -1.58
CA ASP A 206 -28.81 9.23 -2.77
C ASP A 206 -29.33 10.63 -2.41
N GLU A 207 -29.69 11.41 -3.44
CA GLU A 207 -30.20 12.78 -3.30
C GLU A 207 -31.50 12.87 -2.48
N HIS A 208 -32.22 11.77 -2.33
CA HIS A 208 -33.46 11.68 -1.54
C HIS A 208 -33.23 11.13 -0.13
N GLY A 209 -31.98 10.84 0.23
CA GLY A 209 -31.60 10.27 1.53
C GLY A 209 -31.79 8.75 1.63
N ASN A 210 -32.17 8.06 0.57
CA ASN A 210 -32.26 6.60 0.58
C ASN A 210 -30.87 5.99 0.46
N ALA A 211 -30.70 4.75 0.93
CA ALA A 211 -29.45 4.00 0.78
C ALA A 211 -29.69 2.79 -0.13
N PRO A 212 -29.51 2.95 -1.46
CA PRO A 212 -29.65 1.83 -2.40
C PRO A 212 -28.74 0.67 -2.00
N GLU A 213 -29.19 -0.58 -2.11
CA GLU A 213 -28.36 -1.74 -1.76
C GLU A 213 -27.26 -2.00 -2.81
N ASP A 214 -27.62 -1.85 -4.09
CA ASP A 214 -26.73 -2.05 -5.23
C ASP A 214 -25.53 -1.10 -5.20
N GLY A 215 -24.34 -1.69 -5.12
CA GLY A 215 -23.06 -0.96 -5.16
C GLY A 215 -22.49 -0.55 -3.80
N GLN A 216 -23.24 -0.62 -2.69
CA GLN A 216 -22.72 -0.20 -1.37
C GLN A 216 -21.43 -0.92 -0.97
N SER A 217 -21.42 -2.25 -1.14
CA SER A 217 -20.25 -3.06 -0.79
C SER A 217 -19.06 -2.80 -1.73
N THR A 218 -19.34 -2.52 -3.01
CA THR A 218 -18.33 -2.15 -4.01
C THR A 218 -17.70 -0.80 -3.70
N LEU A 219 -18.49 0.22 -3.35
CA LEU A 219 -18.00 1.54 -2.97
C LEU A 219 -17.15 1.47 -1.70
N LEU A 220 -17.62 0.75 -0.68
CA LEU A 220 -16.84 0.56 0.55
C LEU A 220 -15.52 -0.16 0.29
N TYR A 221 -15.51 -1.16 -0.62
CA TYR A 221 -14.29 -1.81 -1.06
C TYR A 221 -13.33 -0.83 -1.75
N LEU A 222 -13.84 0.03 -2.65
CA LEU A 222 -13.04 1.04 -3.34
C LEU A 222 -12.42 2.07 -2.37
N VAL A 223 -13.19 2.57 -1.40
CA VAL A 223 -12.67 3.47 -0.34
C VAL A 223 -11.52 2.80 0.40
N ARG A 224 -11.73 1.57 0.88
CA ARG A 224 -10.69 0.79 1.58
C ARG A 224 -9.47 0.58 0.69
N LYS A 225 -9.67 0.30 -0.60
CA LYS A 225 -8.55 0.15 -1.54
C LYS A 225 -7.77 1.43 -1.75
N CYS A 226 -8.42 2.58 -1.84
CA CYS A 226 -7.73 3.87 -1.91
C CYS A 226 -6.86 4.09 -0.67
N TYR A 227 -7.40 3.86 0.54
CA TYR A 227 -6.62 3.94 1.77
C TYR A 227 -5.43 2.95 1.79
N MET A 228 -5.59 1.73 1.30
CA MET A 228 -4.48 0.78 1.19
C MET A 228 -3.38 1.26 0.25
N HIS A 229 -3.74 1.82 -0.92
CA HIS A 229 -2.75 2.36 -1.84
C HIS A 229 -2.03 3.57 -1.24
N ILE A 230 -2.75 4.46 -0.57
CA ILE A 230 -2.16 5.60 0.14
C ILE A 230 -1.20 5.12 1.24
N PHE A 231 -1.62 4.17 2.08
CA PHE A 231 -0.77 3.63 3.13
C PHE A 231 0.50 2.98 2.54
N SER A 232 0.37 2.20 1.47
CA SER A 232 1.51 1.63 0.77
C SER A 232 2.45 2.69 0.19
N LEU A 233 1.90 3.80 -0.31
CA LEU A 233 2.68 4.93 -0.80
C LEU A 233 3.41 5.61 0.35
N LEU A 234 2.74 5.87 1.48
CA LEU A 234 3.35 6.47 2.68
C LEU A 234 4.48 5.63 3.26
N VAL A 235 4.33 4.30 3.27
CA VAL A 235 5.36 3.39 3.77
C VAL A 235 6.54 3.27 2.80
N SER A 236 6.30 3.38 1.48
CA SER A 236 7.36 3.28 0.46
C SER A 236 8.03 4.62 0.12
N SER A 237 7.37 5.74 0.41
CA SER A 237 7.96 7.06 0.34
C SER A 237 8.87 7.26 1.56
N GLU A 238 10.17 7.04 1.41
CA GLU A 238 11.12 7.67 2.32
C GLU A 238 11.08 9.18 2.04
N PRO A 239 10.64 10.02 2.99
CA PRO A 239 10.61 11.45 2.76
C PRO A 239 12.04 11.95 2.61
N VAL A 240 12.28 12.68 1.52
CA VAL A 240 13.42 13.59 1.45
C VAL A 240 12.94 14.89 2.06
N SER A 241 13.55 15.29 3.17
CA SER A 241 13.28 16.60 3.78
C SER A 241 13.42 17.73 2.75
N GLU A 242 12.77 18.87 3.00
CA GLU A 242 12.82 20.03 2.10
C GLU A 242 14.26 20.47 1.80
N GLY A 243 15.15 20.40 2.78
CA GLY A 243 16.56 20.75 2.62
C GLY A 243 17.33 19.83 1.67
N LEU A 244 16.92 18.58 1.51
CA LEU A 244 17.53 17.62 0.58
C LEU A 244 16.81 17.53 -0.77
N THR A 245 15.60 18.09 -0.88
CA THR A 245 14.78 18.04 -2.10
C THR A 245 15.52 18.56 -3.35
N PRO A 246 16.28 19.68 -3.31
CA PRO A 246 17.04 20.14 -4.46
C PRO A 246 18.07 19.12 -4.96
N ILE A 247 18.74 18.43 -4.04
CA ILE A 247 19.76 17.42 -4.36
C ILE A 247 19.08 16.18 -4.96
N TYR A 248 17.99 15.74 -4.33
CA TYR A 248 17.22 14.59 -4.80
C TYR A 248 16.68 14.78 -6.22
N ASN A 249 16.11 15.95 -6.53
CA ASN A 249 15.60 16.26 -7.88
C ASN A 249 16.70 16.30 -8.93
N GLN A 250 17.89 16.83 -8.58
CA GLN A 250 19.05 16.80 -9.47
C GLN A 250 19.50 15.37 -9.78
N LEU A 251 19.57 14.50 -8.76
CA LEU A 251 19.92 13.09 -8.95
C LEU A 251 18.88 12.32 -9.77
N GLN A 252 17.58 12.56 -9.54
CA GLN A 252 16.52 11.96 -10.35
C GLN A 252 16.65 12.34 -11.83
N THR A 253 16.98 13.60 -12.12
CA THR A 253 17.21 14.08 -13.48
C THR A 253 18.41 13.36 -14.12
N VAL A 254 19.54 13.29 -13.39
CA VAL A 254 20.75 12.60 -13.86
C VAL A 254 20.47 11.12 -14.12
N ARG A 255 19.79 10.42 -13.21
CA ARG A 255 19.40 9.01 -13.38
C ARG A 255 18.57 8.80 -14.64
N ARG A 256 17.60 9.67 -14.89
CA ARG A 256 16.75 9.58 -16.08
C ARG A 256 17.57 9.71 -17.36
N CYS A 257 18.43 10.73 -17.44
CA CYS A 257 19.29 10.92 -18.60
C CYS A 257 20.24 9.73 -18.81
N LEU A 258 20.87 9.22 -17.75
CA LEU A 258 21.73 8.03 -17.81
C LEU A 258 20.98 6.78 -18.27
N SER A 259 19.74 6.60 -17.81
CA SER A 259 18.89 5.49 -18.22
C SER A 259 18.49 5.58 -19.68
N GLU A 260 18.15 6.79 -20.16
CA GLU A 260 17.85 7.04 -21.58
C GLU A 260 19.07 6.74 -22.47
N VAL A 261 20.28 7.10 -22.02
CA VAL A 261 21.54 6.74 -22.70
C VAL A 261 21.72 5.22 -22.77
N LYS A 262 21.58 4.52 -21.64
CA LYS A 262 21.71 3.05 -21.58
C LYS A 262 20.71 2.36 -22.52
N ASN A 263 19.46 2.84 -22.55
CA ASN A 263 18.40 2.29 -23.39
C ASN A 263 18.58 2.61 -24.89
N SER A 264 19.29 3.68 -25.23
CA SER A 264 19.54 4.09 -26.62
C SER A 264 20.75 3.41 -27.25
N GLY A 265 21.25 2.33 -26.64
CA GLY A 265 22.42 1.59 -27.13
C GLY A 265 23.75 2.02 -26.50
N GLY A 266 23.72 2.81 -25.42
CA GLY A 266 24.90 3.26 -24.71
C GLY A 266 25.60 4.43 -25.39
N ILE A 267 26.92 4.50 -25.24
CA ILE A 267 27.77 5.60 -25.71
C ILE A 267 29.01 5.05 -26.40
N SER A 268 29.53 5.79 -27.37
CA SER A 268 30.70 5.39 -28.15
C SER A 268 32.03 5.89 -27.59
N SER A 269 32.01 6.86 -26.68
CA SER A 269 33.21 7.39 -26.05
C SER A 269 33.03 7.62 -24.56
N ALA A 270 34.04 7.24 -23.76
CA ALA A 270 34.08 7.57 -22.33
C ALA A 270 34.02 9.08 -22.05
N ARG A 271 34.37 9.92 -23.04
CA ARG A 271 34.24 11.38 -22.95
C ARG A 271 32.78 11.82 -22.80
N ASP A 272 31.84 11.08 -23.39
CA ASP A 272 30.41 11.43 -23.35
C ASP A 272 29.80 11.26 -21.95
N LEU A 273 30.49 10.54 -21.04
CA LEU A 273 30.11 10.44 -19.63
C LEU A 273 30.56 11.61 -18.77
N TYR A 274 31.49 12.45 -19.24
CA TYR A 274 32.07 13.51 -18.42
C TYR A 274 31.04 14.44 -17.79
N PRO A 275 30.01 14.93 -18.52
CA PRO A 275 29.00 15.80 -17.93
C PRO A 275 28.27 15.14 -16.75
N TYR A 276 27.94 13.85 -16.85
CA TYR A 276 27.30 13.10 -15.77
C TYR A 276 28.23 12.89 -14.59
N CYS A 277 29.48 12.48 -14.85
CA CYS A 277 30.49 12.28 -13.81
C CYS A 277 30.77 13.57 -13.04
N MET A 278 30.90 14.70 -13.73
CA MET A 278 31.09 16.01 -13.11
C MET A 278 29.88 16.43 -12.28
N LYS A 279 28.66 16.18 -12.77
CA LYS A 279 27.45 16.48 -12.01
C LYS A 279 27.34 15.64 -10.75
N LEU A 280 27.59 14.33 -10.84
CA LEU A 280 27.57 13.42 -9.68
C LEU A 280 28.66 13.78 -8.68
N ALA A 281 29.90 14.04 -9.11
CA ALA A 281 30.98 14.48 -8.23
C ALA A 281 30.66 15.83 -7.56
N SER A 282 30.04 16.77 -8.29
CA SER A 282 29.59 18.04 -7.72
C SER A 282 28.55 17.85 -6.62
N ILE A 283 27.64 16.89 -6.76
CA ILE A 283 26.65 16.57 -5.73
C ILE A 283 27.33 15.86 -4.56
N ASP A 284 28.20 14.89 -4.84
CA ASP A 284 28.96 14.13 -3.86
C ASP A 284 29.76 15.03 -2.90
N ASN A 285 30.38 16.08 -3.46
CA ASN A 285 31.15 17.10 -2.74
C ASN A 285 30.30 18.02 -1.85
N MET A 286 28.98 17.99 -1.95
CA MET A 286 28.10 18.73 -1.03
C MET A 286 28.01 18.04 0.35
N ARG A 287 28.55 16.83 0.49
CA ARG A 287 28.54 16.07 1.74
C ARG A 287 29.65 16.54 2.68
N VAL A 288 29.33 16.60 3.97
CA VAL A 288 30.26 16.82 5.08
C VAL A 288 30.26 15.54 5.91
N ASP A 289 31.42 14.93 6.11
CA ASP A 289 31.59 13.63 6.79
C ASP A 289 30.66 12.53 6.26
N GLY A 290 30.49 12.50 4.93
CA GLY A 290 29.64 11.52 4.25
C GLY A 290 28.13 11.79 4.34
N LYS A 291 27.70 12.93 4.89
CA LYS A 291 26.29 13.30 5.05
C LYS A 291 25.98 14.63 4.37
N PHE A 292 24.80 14.77 3.79
CA PHE A 292 24.32 16.06 3.29
C PHE A 292 23.81 16.90 4.46
N MET A 293 24.35 18.09 4.69
CA MET A 293 24.00 18.93 5.84
C MET A 293 23.14 20.14 5.43
N VAL A 294 22.22 20.57 6.29
CA VAL A 294 21.45 21.82 6.14
C VAL A 294 21.69 22.66 7.38
N GLY A 295 22.54 23.67 7.28
CA GLY A 295 23.06 24.37 8.46
C GLY A 295 23.91 23.42 9.31
N SER A 296 23.57 23.29 10.60
CA SER A 296 24.19 22.36 11.54
C SER A 296 23.54 20.97 11.58
N ASP A 297 22.40 20.80 10.91
CA ASP A 297 21.53 19.66 11.15
C ASP A 297 21.70 18.61 10.05
N ILE A 298 21.49 17.34 10.42
CA ILE A 298 21.41 16.23 9.47
C ILE A 298 19.94 16.09 9.05
N PRO A 299 19.57 16.54 7.84
CA PRO A 299 18.21 16.51 7.37
C PRO A 299 17.78 15.08 7.00
N GLU A 300 16.50 14.75 7.21
CA GLU A 300 15.92 13.44 6.92
C GLU A 300 15.94 13.11 5.41
N GLY A 301 16.03 11.81 5.08
CA GLY A 301 16.14 11.33 3.70
C GLY A 301 17.57 11.07 3.21
N GLN A 302 18.57 11.07 4.11
CA GLN A 302 19.98 10.78 3.78
C GLN A 302 20.15 9.44 3.06
N GLY A 303 19.52 8.37 3.58
CA GLY A 303 19.63 7.02 3.01
C GLY A 303 19.22 7.03 1.55
N ARG A 304 18.04 7.59 1.27
CA ARG A 304 17.49 7.74 -0.07
C ARG A 304 18.38 8.50 -1.05
N VAL A 305 18.89 9.66 -0.64
CA VAL A 305 19.76 10.49 -1.49
C VAL A 305 21.07 9.77 -1.76
N ASN A 306 21.65 9.10 -0.75
CA ASN A 306 22.87 8.31 -0.92
C ASN A 306 22.66 7.08 -1.80
N SER A 307 21.54 6.35 -1.64
CA SER A 307 21.19 5.22 -2.52
C SER A 307 20.99 5.66 -3.96
N LEU A 308 20.29 6.78 -4.19
CA LEU A 308 20.09 7.30 -5.55
C LEU A 308 21.40 7.81 -6.18
N LEU A 309 22.28 8.43 -5.38
CA LEU A 309 23.61 8.83 -5.82
C LEU A 309 24.47 7.61 -6.20
N ALA A 310 24.45 6.56 -5.37
CA ALA A 310 25.13 5.30 -5.65
C ALA A 310 24.60 4.63 -6.93
N GLU A 311 23.27 4.54 -7.09
CA GLU A 311 22.63 4.01 -8.31
C GLU A 311 23.11 4.77 -9.56
N CYS A 312 23.22 6.09 -9.50
CA CYS A 312 23.73 6.87 -10.63
C CYS A 312 25.20 6.56 -10.95
N PHE A 313 26.04 6.39 -9.92
CA PHE A 313 27.45 5.98 -10.11
C PHE A 313 27.56 4.56 -10.67
N GLU A 314 26.72 3.63 -10.24
CA GLU A 314 26.65 2.27 -10.78
C GLU A 314 26.27 2.28 -12.26
N ILE A 315 25.23 3.04 -12.67
CA ILE A 315 24.86 3.15 -14.10
C ILE A 315 26.01 3.73 -14.93
N VAL A 316 26.74 4.72 -14.41
CA VAL A 316 27.94 5.25 -15.09
C VAL A 316 29.03 4.19 -15.20
N GLY A 317 29.23 3.37 -14.15
CA GLY A 317 30.17 2.25 -14.15
C GLY A 317 29.82 1.22 -15.23
N ASP A 318 28.57 0.77 -15.26
CA ASP A 318 28.05 -0.15 -16.29
C ASP A 318 28.31 0.37 -17.71
N LEU A 319 28.01 1.65 -17.95
CA LEU A 319 28.20 2.28 -19.26
C LEU A 319 29.68 2.36 -19.66
N ARG A 320 30.59 2.54 -18.69
CA ARG A 320 32.04 2.52 -18.95
C ARG A 320 32.51 1.11 -19.30
N SER A 321 32.13 0.11 -18.50
CA SER A 321 32.50 -1.28 -18.76
C SER A 321 31.99 -1.76 -20.13
N ALA A 322 30.77 -1.35 -20.52
CA ALA A 322 30.25 -1.65 -21.85
C ALA A 322 31.08 -1.04 -23.00
N ILE A 323 31.71 0.13 -22.80
CA ILE A 323 32.64 0.71 -23.78
C ILE A 323 33.90 -0.16 -23.88
N ASP A 324 34.48 -0.51 -22.73
CA ASP A 324 35.72 -1.29 -22.67
C ASP A 324 35.54 -2.70 -23.27
N ASP A 325 34.38 -3.33 -23.08
CA ASP A 325 34.04 -4.63 -23.67
C ASP A 325 33.76 -4.57 -25.19
N SER A 326 33.47 -3.38 -25.71
CA SER A 326 33.17 -3.14 -27.14
C SER A 326 34.36 -2.61 -27.95
N SER A 327 35.51 -2.38 -27.29
CA SER A 327 36.77 -1.86 -27.86
C SER A 327 37.76 -2.97 -28.17
#